data_AF-A0A1V1PMC7-F1
#
_entry.id   AF-A0A1V1PMC7-F1
#
_cell.length_a   1.000
_cell.length_b   1.000
_cell.length_c   1.000
_cell.angle_alpha   90.00
_cell.angle_beta   90.00
_cell.angle_gamma   90.00
#
_symmetry.space_group_name_H-M   'P 1'
#
loop_
_entity.id
_entity.type
_entity.pdbx_description
1 polymer ?
#
loop_
_entity_poly.entity_id
_entity_poly.type
_entity_poly.pdbx_seq_one_letter_code
_entity_poly.pdbx_strand_id
1 'polypeptide(L)'
;MLLSLCAAGCALSPTPDVSTFAERSGSNSFEVFDRAVNSSALVLPVVHDRQTSGPSCGAHALASVVNYWRGAGTLDGEALYRQTPPANEAGYSMAELQGLAQQQRLLASAVRLSEAEIIRELESGRPVLVPIRVPSIYVQQRTLPGGDIPIVGVARNSLIYRAGRVSEFTNLAVVNHYLLIVGYQDQTFVVVEPVMGYRTISFSKIARYRRAFGNAAMVFSGPPGARPAAT
;
A
#
# COMPACT_ATOMS: atom_id res chain seq x y z
N MET A 1 -19.11 29.07 -18.62
CA MET A 1 -17.88 28.52 -18.00
C MET A 1 -18.33 27.61 -16.86
N LEU A 2 -18.41 26.30 -17.10
CA LEU A 2 -18.90 25.32 -16.13
C LEU A 2 -17.82 25.01 -15.08
N LEU A 3 -18.17 25.15 -13.79
CA LEU A 3 -17.37 24.66 -12.67
C LEU A 3 -17.45 23.13 -12.61
N SER A 4 -16.39 22.44 -13.03
CA SER A 4 -16.21 21.00 -12.77
C SER A 4 -15.87 20.77 -11.30
N LEU A 5 -16.88 20.39 -10.49
CA LEU A 5 -16.69 19.83 -9.16
C LEU A 5 -15.93 18.49 -9.28
N CYS A 6 -14.64 18.49 -8.94
CA CYS A 6 -13.80 17.31 -8.97
C CYS A 6 -14.03 16.46 -7.70
N ALA A 7 -14.75 15.35 -7.85
CA ALA A 7 -14.89 14.33 -6.81
C ALA A 7 -13.55 13.56 -6.65
N ALA A 8 -12.75 13.89 -5.64
CA ALA A 8 -11.62 13.04 -5.21
C ALA A 8 -12.11 11.66 -4.75
N GLY A 9 -11.39 10.59 -5.08
CA GLY A 9 -11.73 9.24 -4.62
C GLY A 9 -11.14 8.99 -3.24
N CYS A 10 -11.82 9.41 -2.17
CA CYS A 10 -11.60 8.76 -0.88
C CYS A 10 -12.20 7.37 -0.98
N ALA A 11 -11.38 6.32 -0.88
CA ALA A 11 -11.91 4.98 -0.84
C ALA A 11 -12.81 4.83 0.38
N LEU A 12 -14.09 4.54 0.14
CA LEU A 12 -15.10 4.36 1.18
C LEU A 12 -15.18 2.90 1.64
N SER A 13 -14.56 1.97 0.91
CA SER A 13 -14.54 0.54 1.22
C SER A 13 -13.21 -0.07 0.76
N PRO A 14 -12.58 -0.95 1.57
CA PRO A 14 -11.35 -1.64 1.16
C PRO A 14 -11.53 -2.51 -0.09
N THR A 15 -10.46 -2.70 -0.85
CA THR A 15 -10.42 -3.57 -2.04
C THR A 15 -9.50 -4.76 -1.75
N PRO A 16 -10.03 -5.92 -1.31
CA PRO A 16 -9.21 -6.96 -0.67
C PRO A 16 -8.46 -7.88 -1.66
N ASP A 17 -8.95 -7.99 -2.89
CA ASP A 17 -8.43 -8.92 -3.89
C ASP A 17 -8.41 -8.32 -5.31
N VAL A 18 -7.71 -9.01 -6.21
CA VAL A 18 -7.53 -8.60 -7.60
C VAL A 18 -8.85 -8.58 -8.39
N SER A 19 -9.80 -9.46 -8.09
CA SER A 19 -11.10 -9.50 -8.76
C SER A 19 -11.91 -8.24 -8.46
N THR A 20 -12.01 -7.86 -7.19
CA THR A 20 -12.67 -6.64 -6.74
C THR A 20 -11.95 -5.39 -7.27
N PHE A 21 -10.62 -5.45 -7.36
CA PHE A 21 -9.83 -4.37 -7.95
C PHE A 21 -10.08 -4.21 -9.46
N ALA A 22 -10.16 -5.31 -10.21
CA ALA A 22 -10.42 -5.26 -11.65
C ALA A 22 -11.76 -4.59 -11.98
N GLU A 23 -12.79 -4.81 -11.16
CA GLU A 23 -14.09 -4.16 -11.32
C GLU A 23 -14.07 -2.66 -10.98
N ARG A 24 -13.14 -2.22 -10.14
CA ARG A 24 -13.23 -0.92 -9.43
C ARG A 24 -11.93 -0.12 -9.39
N SER A 25 -10.97 -0.41 -10.25
CA SER A 25 -9.59 0.11 -10.18
C SER A 25 -9.51 1.64 -10.12
N GLY A 26 -10.42 2.34 -10.81
CA GLY A 26 -10.52 3.81 -10.80
C GLY A 26 -11.09 4.43 -9.51
N SER A 27 -11.66 3.64 -8.61
CA SER A 27 -12.35 4.13 -7.41
C SER A 27 -11.46 4.15 -6.16
N ASN A 28 -10.32 3.45 -6.17
CA ASN A 28 -9.41 3.37 -5.03
C ASN A 28 -7.99 3.76 -5.48
N SER A 29 -7.64 5.05 -5.35
CA SER A 29 -6.37 5.59 -5.83
C SER A 29 -5.75 6.57 -4.83
N PHE A 30 -4.44 6.76 -4.90
CA PHE A 30 -3.76 7.89 -4.28
C PHE A 30 -3.86 9.16 -5.15
N GLU A 31 -4.33 9.04 -6.39
CA GLU A 31 -4.49 10.14 -7.35
C GLU A 31 -5.94 10.66 -7.43
N VAL A 32 -6.06 11.92 -7.86
CA VAL A 32 -7.37 12.56 -8.12
C VAL A 32 -7.81 12.37 -9.58
N PHE A 33 -6.90 12.09 -10.50
CA PHE A 33 -7.20 11.83 -11.91
C PHE A 33 -6.40 10.60 -12.39
N ASP A 34 -6.73 10.03 -13.55
CA ASP A 34 -6.03 8.88 -14.17
C ASP A 34 -5.82 7.68 -13.23
N ARG A 35 -6.95 7.25 -12.64
CA ARG A 35 -6.97 6.33 -11.49
C ARG A 35 -7.04 4.85 -11.87
N ALA A 36 -7.57 4.55 -13.05
CA ALA A 36 -7.94 3.20 -13.45
C ALA A 36 -6.81 2.53 -14.22
N VAL A 37 -6.62 1.24 -13.94
CA VAL A 37 -5.89 0.33 -14.82
C VAL A 37 -6.89 -0.57 -15.54
N ASN A 38 -6.54 -1.04 -16.73
CA ASN A 38 -7.34 -1.91 -17.59
C ASN A 38 -6.78 -3.34 -17.62
N SER A 39 -7.32 -4.20 -18.48
CA SER A 39 -6.94 -5.63 -18.56
C SER A 39 -5.51 -5.90 -19.02
N SER A 40 -4.77 -4.91 -19.52
CA SER A 40 -3.35 -5.04 -19.88
C SER A 40 -2.39 -4.81 -18.70
N ALA A 41 -2.91 -4.45 -17.52
CA ALA A 41 -2.09 -4.27 -16.34
C ALA A 41 -1.50 -5.59 -15.85
N LEU A 42 -0.21 -5.57 -15.48
CA LEU A 42 0.35 -6.66 -14.69
C LEU A 42 -0.04 -6.43 -13.24
N VAL A 43 -0.76 -7.39 -12.64
CA VAL A 43 -1.12 -7.36 -11.22
C VAL A 43 -0.93 -8.75 -10.62
N LEU A 44 -0.07 -8.84 -9.62
CA LEU A 44 0.16 -10.07 -8.86
C LEU A 44 -1.04 -10.33 -7.93
N PRO A 45 -1.53 -11.57 -7.82
CA PRO A 45 -2.71 -11.92 -7.04
C PRO A 45 -2.40 -12.02 -5.54
N VAL A 46 -1.97 -10.90 -4.93
CA VAL A 46 -1.72 -10.82 -3.49
C VAL A 46 -3.05 -10.74 -2.73
N VAL A 47 -3.18 -11.50 -1.65
CA VAL A 47 -4.32 -11.37 -0.74
C VAL A 47 -4.03 -10.27 0.27
N HIS A 48 -4.93 -9.29 0.38
CA HIS A 48 -4.82 -8.21 1.36
C HIS A 48 -5.10 -8.71 2.77
N ASP A 49 -4.08 -8.65 3.63
CA ASP A 49 -4.23 -8.80 5.07
C ASP A 49 -4.51 -7.42 5.70
N ARG A 50 -5.70 -7.24 6.29
CA ARG A 50 -6.21 -5.92 6.64
C ARG A 50 -5.79 -5.46 8.03
N GLN A 51 -5.10 -4.32 8.07
CA GLN A 51 -4.86 -3.55 9.27
C GLN A 51 -6.11 -2.81 9.74
N THR A 52 -6.40 -2.91 11.03
CA THR A 52 -7.52 -2.20 11.68
C THR A 52 -7.10 -1.39 12.91
N SER A 53 -5.92 -1.62 13.48
CA SER A 53 -5.47 -0.93 14.68
C SER A 53 -3.94 -0.87 14.79
N GLY A 54 -3.44 0.05 15.62
CA GLY A 54 -2.02 0.15 16.00
C GLY A 54 -1.04 0.48 14.86
N PRO A 55 0.27 0.60 15.14
CA PRO A 55 1.34 0.74 14.15
C PRO A 55 1.73 -0.60 13.49
N SER A 56 0.75 -1.43 13.12
CA SER A 56 0.95 -2.80 12.62
C SER A 56 1.09 -2.93 11.10
N CYS A 57 1.18 -1.81 10.35
CA CYS A 57 1.23 -1.82 8.88
C CYS A 57 2.30 -2.76 8.29
N GLY A 58 3.47 -2.82 8.92
CA GLY A 58 4.55 -3.74 8.52
C GLY A 58 4.19 -5.22 8.69
N ALA A 59 3.49 -5.58 9.78
CA ALA A 59 3.06 -6.95 10.03
C ALA A 59 2.00 -7.40 9.02
N HIS A 60 0.99 -6.57 8.74
CA HIS A 60 -0.06 -6.85 7.75
C HIS A 60 0.49 -6.89 6.31
N ALA A 61 1.43 -6.00 5.97
CA ALA A 61 2.09 -6.05 4.67
C ALA A 61 2.93 -7.33 4.51
N LEU A 62 3.67 -7.73 5.56
CA LEU A 62 4.43 -8.98 5.56
C LEU A 62 3.51 -10.21 5.48
N ALA A 63 2.39 -10.21 6.21
CA ALA A 63 1.39 -11.28 6.13
C ALA A 63 0.85 -11.43 4.71
N SER A 64 0.54 -10.32 4.03
CA SER A 64 0.13 -10.32 2.62
C SER A 64 1.18 -10.97 1.71
N VAL A 65 2.47 -10.68 1.92
CA VAL A 65 3.58 -11.29 1.16
C VAL A 65 3.74 -12.78 1.47
N VAL A 66 3.67 -13.17 2.74
CA VAL A 66 3.79 -14.57 3.16
C VAL A 66 2.64 -15.39 2.59
N ASN A 67 1.43 -14.86 2.64
CA ASN A 67 0.23 -15.50 2.10
C ASN A 67 0.30 -15.64 0.58
N TYR A 68 0.91 -14.68 -0.13
CA TYR A 68 1.17 -14.79 -1.57
C TYR A 68 2.09 -15.97 -1.92
N TRP A 69 3.17 -16.17 -1.16
CA TRP A 69 4.13 -17.23 -1.43
C TRP A 69 3.72 -18.60 -0.88
N ARG A 70 3.00 -18.64 0.24
CA ARG A 70 2.75 -19.88 1.00
C ARG A 70 1.28 -20.29 1.04
N GLY A 71 0.38 -19.46 0.52
CA GLY A 71 -1.07 -19.69 0.51
C GLY A 71 -1.81 -18.81 1.49
N ALA A 72 -3.03 -18.42 1.14
CA ALA A 72 -3.89 -17.58 1.95
C ALA A 72 -4.11 -18.16 3.36
N GLY A 73 -4.06 -17.29 4.38
CA GLY A 73 -4.25 -17.69 5.78
C GLY A 73 -3.03 -18.35 6.44
N THR A 74 -1.87 -18.43 5.76
CA THR A 74 -0.63 -18.94 6.36
C THR A 74 -0.15 -18.06 7.52
N LEU A 75 -0.29 -16.75 7.38
CA LEU A 75 0.07 -15.77 8.40
C LEU A 75 -1.05 -14.74 8.56
N ASP A 76 -1.41 -14.48 9.81
CA ASP A 76 -2.34 -13.42 10.21
C ASP A 76 -1.53 -12.24 10.75
N GLY A 77 -1.70 -11.05 10.16
CA GLY A 77 -0.91 -9.88 10.51
C GLY A 77 -1.13 -9.38 11.94
N GLU A 78 -2.34 -9.53 12.47
CA GLU A 78 -2.71 -9.13 13.83
C GLU A 78 -2.06 -10.06 14.87
N ALA A 79 -2.10 -11.38 14.64
CA ALA A 79 -1.42 -12.36 15.47
C ALA A 79 0.09 -12.14 15.47
N LEU A 80 0.70 -11.89 14.30
CA LEU A 80 2.12 -11.54 14.20
C LEU A 80 2.45 -10.28 15.01
N TYR A 81 1.62 -9.24 14.88
CA TYR A 81 1.81 -7.98 15.60
C TYR A 81 1.77 -8.16 17.12
N ARG A 82 0.83 -8.94 17.64
CA ARG A 82 0.74 -9.23 19.09
C ARG A 82 1.91 -10.07 19.61
N GLN A 83 2.40 -11.02 18.82
CA GLN A 83 3.48 -11.92 19.22
C GLN A 83 4.85 -11.26 19.13
N THR A 84 5.02 -10.37 18.17
CA THR A 84 6.31 -9.72 17.85
C THR A 84 6.12 -8.22 17.68
N PRO A 85 5.68 -7.48 18.70
CA PRO A 85 5.44 -6.05 18.56
C PRO A 85 6.71 -5.31 18.13
N PRO A 86 6.58 -4.22 17.35
CA PRO A 86 7.74 -3.45 16.89
C PRO A 86 8.51 -2.88 18.08
N ALA A 87 9.84 -2.84 18.00
CA ALA A 87 10.69 -2.28 19.04
C ALA A 87 10.48 -0.76 19.23
N ASN A 88 9.91 -0.09 18.23
CA ASN A 88 9.59 1.33 18.27
C ASN A 88 8.08 1.56 18.12
N GLU A 89 7.53 2.50 18.90
CA GLU A 89 6.11 2.87 18.84
C GLU A 89 5.67 3.40 17.47
N ALA A 90 6.60 3.89 16.65
CA ALA A 90 6.35 4.34 15.29
C ALA A 90 6.12 3.19 14.28
N GLY A 91 6.36 1.93 14.67
CA GLY A 91 6.19 0.74 13.84
C GLY A 91 7.48 0.01 13.50
N TYR A 92 7.36 -1.06 12.70
CA TYR A 92 8.47 -1.94 12.36
C TYR A 92 9.54 -1.26 11.49
N SER A 93 10.80 -1.48 11.84
CA SER A 93 11.93 -1.26 10.93
C SER A 93 11.99 -2.34 9.84
N MET A 94 12.66 -2.02 8.72
CA MET A 94 12.92 -3.02 7.67
C MET A 94 13.78 -4.19 8.17
N ALA A 95 14.69 -3.96 9.13
CA ALA A 95 15.49 -5.03 9.69
C ALA A 95 14.64 -6.04 10.46
N GLU A 96 13.69 -5.57 11.26
CA GLU A 96 12.72 -6.43 11.95
C GLU A 96 11.88 -7.22 10.95
N LEU A 97 11.32 -6.55 9.93
CA LEU A 97 10.51 -7.22 8.90
C LEU A 97 11.31 -8.26 8.11
N GLN A 98 12.59 -7.99 7.83
CA GLN A 98 13.46 -8.96 7.17
C GLN A 98 13.69 -10.20 8.05
N GLY A 99 13.94 -10.01 9.36
CA GLY A 99 14.07 -11.12 10.31
C GLY A 99 12.79 -11.95 10.43
N LEU A 100 11.63 -11.29 10.51
CA LEU A 100 10.33 -11.97 10.54
C LEU A 100 10.05 -12.72 9.23
N ALA A 101 10.39 -12.16 8.07
CA ALA A 101 10.24 -12.84 6.78
C ALA A 101 11.09 -14.12 6.71
N GLN A 102 12.32 -14.08 7.23
CA GLN A 102 13.20 -15.25 7.30
C GLN A 102 12.64 -16.34 8.22
N GLN A 103 12.04 -15.98 9.36
CA GLN A 103 11.34 -16.94 10.23
C GLN A 103 10.15 -17.61 9.52
N GLN A 104 9.51 -16.89 8.59
CA GLN A 104 8.46 -17.43 7.72
C GLN A 104 8.99 -18.20 6.50
N ARG A 105 10.30 -18.50 6.47
CA ARG A 105 11.01 -19.23 5.40
C ARG A 105 10.98 -18.53 4.04
N LEU A 106 10.85 -17.21 4.03
CA LEU A 106 11.07 -16.41 2.83
C LEU A 106 12.52 -15.98 2.74
N LEU A 107 13.05 -15.92 1.52
CA LEU A 107 14.26 -15.17 1.24
C LEU A 107 13.86 -13.70 1.14
N ALA A 108 14.42 -12.86 2.00
CA ALA A 108 14.12 -11.42 2.04
C ALA A 108 15.41 -10.62 1.98
N SER A 109 15.41 -9.54 1.20
CA SER A 109 16.57 -8.65 1.07
C SER A 109 16.13 -7.19 1.06
N ALA A 110 16.65 -6.41 2.01
CA ALA A 110 16.55 -4.96 1.99
C ALA A 110 17.58 -4.38 1.00
N VAL A 111 17.08 -3.67 -0.01
CA VAL A 111 17.86 -3.15 -1.14
C VAL A 111 17.40 -1.73 -1.49
N ARG A 112 18.12 -1.06 -2.39
CA ARG A 112 17.65 0.17 -3.02
C ARG A 112 17.22 -0.15 -4.44
N LEU A 113 15.98 0.19 -4.79
CA LEU A 113 15.44 -0.06 -6.13
C LEU A 113 14.91 1.23 -6.76
N SER A 114 15.41 1.51 -7.95
CA SER A 114 14.79 2.39 -8.93
C SER A 114 13.43 1.84 -9.38
N GLU A 115 12.66 2.68 -10.06
CA GLU A 115 11.37 2.30 -10.62
C GLU A 115 11.47 1.15 -11.64
N ALA A 116 12.44 1.22 -12.56
CA ALA A 116 12.67 0.16 -13.53
C ALA A 116 13.07 -1.17 -12.88
N GLU A 117 13.77 -1.12 -11.75
CA GLU A 117 14.09 -2.32 -10.96
C GLU A 117 12.86 -2.91 -10.28
N ILE A 118 11.97 -2.08 -9.73
CA ILE A 118 10.70 -2.53 -9.17
C ILE A 118 9.88 -3.24 -10.26
N ILE A 119 9.79 -2.67 -11.47
CA ILE A 119 9.08 -3.29 -12.59
C ILE A 119 9.65 -4.69 -12.90
N ARG A 120 10.97 -4.84 -12.95
CA ARG A 120 11.61 -6.15 -13.19
C ARG A 120 11.30 -7.18 -12.10
N GLU A 121 11.21 -6.76 -10.85
CA GLU A 121 10.79 -7.63 -9.75
C GLU A 121 9.35 -8.11 -9.96
N LEU A 122 8.43 -7.20 -10.32
CA LEU A 122 7.03 -7.52 -10.59
C LEU A 122 6.86 -8.47 -11.77
N GLU A 123 7.59 -8.25 -12.87
CA GLU A 123 7.63 -9.14 -14.04
C GLU A 123 8.19 -10.52 -13.70
N SER A 124 9.04 -10.60 -12.68
CA SER A 124 9.54 -11.86 -12.14
C SER A 124 8.59 -12.50 -11.12
N GLY A 125 7.38 -11.96 -10.94
CA GLY A 125 6.40 -12.46 -9.98
C GLY A 125 6.74 -12.13 -8.51
N ARG A 126 7.53 -11.10 -8.24
CA ARG A 126 7.94 -10.73 -6.88
C ARG A 126 7.32 -9.40 -6.47
N PRO A 127 6.41 -9.38 -5.47
CA PRO A 127 5.90 -8.12 -4.93
C PRO A 127 7.01 -7.41 -4.14
N VAL A 128 6.98 -6.08 -4.13
CA VAL A 128 8.04 -5.26 -3.53
C VAL A 128 7.48 -4.41 -2.41
N LEU A 129 7.98 -4.60 -1.19
CA LEU A 129 7.58 -3.77 -0.05
C LEU A 129 8.43 -2.51 0.00
N VAL A 130 7.79 -1.34 0.10
CA VAL A 130 8.50 -0.05 0.14
C VAL A 130 8.08 0.76 1.37
N PRO A 131 9.03 1.32 2.14
CA PRO A 131 8.71 2.37 3.10
C PRO A 131 8.42 3.68 2.38
N ILE A 132 7.40 4.37 2.82
CA ILE A 132 6.97 5.67 2.29
C ILE A 132 6.71 6.66 3.43
N ARG A 133 6.86 7.95 3.12
CA ARG A 133 6.44 9.04 4.00
C ARG A 133 5.31 9.80 3.32
N VAL A 134 4.14 9.80 3.95
CA VAL A 134 2.88 10.22 3.33
C VAL A 134 2.01 10.96 4.34
N PRO A 135 1.14 11.91 3.93
CA PRO A 135 0.15 12.51 4.82
C PRO A 135 -0.75 11.44 5.47
N SER A 136 -0.98 11.58 6.77
CA SER A 136 -1.79 10.64 7.56
C SER A 136 -3.19 10.43 7.00
N ILE A 137 -3.77 11.42 6.35
CA ILE A 137 -5.13 11.35 5.77
C ILE A 137 -5.28 10.28 4.67
N TYR A 138 -4.17 9.82 4.08
CA TYR A 138 -4.20 8.79 3.05
C TYR A 138 -4.15 7.36 3.61
N VAL A 139 -3.77 7.20 4.88
CA VAL A 139 -3.43 5.88 5.50
C VAL A 139 -4.00 5.70 6.91
N GLN A 140 -4.54 6.74 7.54
CA GLN A 140 -5.26 6.65 8.81
C GLN A 140 -6.76 6.78 8.58
N GLN A 141 -7.54 5.82 9.10
CA GLN A 141 -8.98 5.96 9.26
C GLN A 141 -9.28 6.92 10.42
N ARG A 142 -8.94 8.20 10.29
CA ARG A 142 -9.47 9.20 11.22
C ARG A 142 -10.93 9.47 10.86
N THR A 143 -11.84 9.12 11.77
CA THR A 143 -13.08 9.88 11.91
C THR A 143 -12.68 11.33 12.17
N LEU A 144 -12.92 12.20 11.18
CA LEU A 144 -12.75 13.64 11.38
C LEU A 144 -13.76 14.08 12.46
N PRO A 145 -13.39 14.96 13.40
CA PRO A 145 -14.36 15.58 14.30
C PRO A 145 -15.46 16.25 13.45
N GLY A 146 -16.72 15.86 13.66
CA GLY A 146 -17.85 16.30 12.83
C GLY A 146 -18.23 15.38 11.65
N GLY A 147 -17.76 14.13 11.63
CA GLY A 147 -18.04 13.14 10.59
C GLY A 147 -19.51 12.69 10.43
N ASP A 148 -20.40 13.10 11.32
CA ASP A 148 -21.83 12.74 11.30
C ASP A 148 -22.70 13.75 10.53
N ILE A 149 -22.11 14.76 9.89
CA ILE A 149 -22.87 15.76 9.12
C ILE A 149 -22.98 15.29 7.66
N PRO A 150 -24.18 14.94 7.16
CA PRO A 150 -24.40 14.40 5.82
C PRO A 150 -24.38 15.53 4.77
N ILE A 151 -23.26 16.24 4.65
CA ILE A 151 -23.08 17.25 3.61
C ILE A 151 -22.18 16.67 2.52
N VAL A 152 -22.85 16.11 1.52
CA VAL A 152 -22.45 16.00 0.11
C VAL A 152 -20.98 15.60 -0.10
N GLY A 153 -20.74 14.30 -0.31
CA GLY A 153 -19.42 13.68 -0.45
C GLY A 153 -18.42 14.36 -1.42
N VAL A 154 -18.89 15.21 -2.33
CA VAL A 154 -18.05 16.00 -3.24
C VAL A 154 -17.23 17.09 -2.53
N ALA A 155 -17.78 17.73 -1.48
CA ALA A 155 -17.09 18.78 -0.72
C ALA A 155 -15.97 18.21 0.15
N ARG A 156 -16.21 17.05 0.77
CA ARG A 156 -15.24 16.31 1.60
C ARG A 156 -13.98 15.95 0.84
N ASN A 157 -14.16 15.48 -0.39
CA ASN A 157 -13.10 15.05 -1.28
C ASN A 157 -12.14 16.19 -1.70
N SER A 158 -12.70 17.38 -1.97
CA SER A 158 -11.92 18.59 -2.28
C SER A 158 -11.14 19.11 -1.05
N LEU A 159 -11.76 19.01 0.14
CA LEU A 159 -11.13 19.37 1.42
C LEU A 159 -9.96 18.44 1.76
N ILE A 160 -10.11 17.12 1.60
CA ILE A 160 -9.06 16.13 1.83
C ILE A 160 -7.87 16.36 0.91
N TYR A 161 -8.12 16.64 -0.38
CA TYR A 161 -7.05 16.97 -1.33
C TYR A 161 -6.27 18.23 -0.92
N ARG A 162 -6.99 19.31 -0.58
CA ARG A 162 -6.34 20.56 -0.12
C ARG A 162 -5.60 20.34 1.20
N ALA A 163 -6.18 19.60 2.15
CA ALA A 163 -5.55 19.27 3.43
C ALA A 163 -4.30 18.38 3.24
N GLY A 164 -4.34 17.39 2.34
CA GLY A 164 -3.18 16.56 1.99
C GLY A 164 -2.06 17.37 1.35
N ARG A 165 -2.38 18.24 0.39
CA ARG A 165 -1.41 19.16 -0.25
C ARG A 165 -0.81 20.16 0.74
N VAL A 166 -1.62 20.73 1.64
CA VAL A 166 -1.15 21.64 2.68
C VAL A 166 -0.26 20.88 3.68
N SER A 167 -0.67 19.69 4.12
CA SER A 167 0.10 18.79 4.99
C SER A 167 1.45 18.39 4.37
N GLU A 168 1.49 18.07 3.07
CA GLU A 168 2.73 17.82 2.32
C GLU A 168 3.63 19.07 2.30
N PHE A 169 3.04 20.24 2.09
CA PHE A 169 3.77 21.51 1.99
C PHE A 169 4.28 22.02 3.36
N THR A 170 3.53 21.78 4.43
CA THR A 170 3.86 22.23 5.79
C THR A 170 4.53 21.15 6.64
N ASN A 171 4.68 19.93 6.12
CA ASN A 171 5.18 18.74 6.82
C ASN A 171 4.41 18.42 8.13
N LEU A 172 3.16 18.88 8.26
CA LEU A 172 2.32 18.64 9.42
C LEU A 172 1.54 17.34 9.20
N ALA A 173 1.55 16.42 10.16
CA ALA A 173 0.80 15.16 10.11
C ALA A 173 1.21 14.16 9.00
N VAL A 174 2.48 14.13 8.60
CA VAL A 174 3.04 13.03 7.80
C VAL A 174 3.39 11.83 8.68
N VAL A 175 3.24 10.62 8.15
CA VAL A 175 3.55 9.37 8.85
C VAL A 175 4.43 8.48 7.96
N ASN A 176 5.25 7.65 8.61
CA ASN A 176 5.93 6.56 7.91
C ASN A 176 4.94 5.40 7.74
N HIS A 177 4.93 4.79 6.57
CA HIS A 177 4.01 3.70 6.24
C HIS A 177 4.69 2.71 5.28
N TYR A 178 4.16 1.49 5.18
CA TYR A 178 4.58 0.53 4.18
C TYR A 178 3.52 0.37 3.09
N LEU A 179 3.95 0.33 1.84
CA LEU A 179 3.13 -0.11 0.71
C LEU A 179 3.75 -1.35 0.09
N LEU A 180 2.90 -2.30 -0.29
CA LEU A 180 3.32 -3.43 -1.09
C LEU A 180 3.00 -3.14 -2.56
N ILE A 181 4.00 -2.98 -3.40
CA ILE A 181 3.81 -2.83 -4.84
C ILE A 181 3.60 -4.22 -5.43
N VAL A 182 2.50 -4.39 -6.15
CA VAL A 182 2.04 -5.69 -6.67
C VAL A 182 1.75 -5.67 -8.15
N GLY A 183 1.86 -4.52 -8.82
CA GLY A 183 1.55 -4.45 -10.23
C GLY A 183 1.87 -3.09 -10.83
N TYR A 184 1.72 -2.99 -12.13
CA TYR A 184 1.88 -1.72 -12.84
C TYR A 184 1.12 -1.73 -14.17
N GLN A 185 0.82 -0.52 -14.63
CA GLN A 185 0.40 -0.23 -16.00
C GLN A 185 0.86 1.19 -16.35
N ASP A 186 1.48 1.35 -17.52
CA ASP A 186 1.99 2.64 -17.98
C ASP A 186 2.87 3.31 -16.92
N GLN A 187 2.48 4.49 -16.43
CA GLN A 187 3.19 5.25 -15.38
C GLN A 187 2.53 5.15 -14.00
N THR A 188 1.83 4.05 -13.75
CA THR A 188 1.06 3.81 -12.53
C THR A 188 1.42 2.47 -11.92
N PHE A 189 1.72 2.47 -10.63
CA PHE A 189 1.81 1.25 -9.84
C PHE A 189 0.45 0.88 -9.26
N VAL A 190 0.21 -0.42 -9.15
CA VAL A 190 -0.82 -1.03 -8.31
C VAL A 190 -0.15 -1.47 -7.01
N VAL A 191 -0.74 -1.07 -5.89
CA VAL A 191 -0.22 -1.34 -4.55
C VAL A 191 -1.29 -1.97 -3.67
N VAL A 192 -0.91 -2.79 -2.71
CA VAL A 192 -1.73 -3.20 -1.58
C VAL A 192 -1.31 -2.34 -0.38
N GLU A 193 -2.24 -1.51 0.08
CA GLU A 193 -2.10 -0.67 1.27
C GLU A 193 -2.77 -1.39 2.46
N PRO A 194 -2.07 -1.60 3.59
CA PRO A 194 -2.58 -2.41 4.71
C PRO A 194 -3.97 -2.04 5.24
N VAL A 195 -4.40 -0.78 5.16
CA VAL A 195 -5.72 -0.36 5.65
C VAL A 195 -6.82 -0.48 4.58
N MET A 196 -6.52 -0.11 3.34
CA MET A 196 -7.50 0.09 2.26
C MET A 196 -7.42 -0.94 1.12
N GLY A 197 -6.43 -1.83 1.14
CA GLY A 197 -6.24 -2.88 0.13
C GLY A 197 -5.65 -2.35 -1.18
N TYR A 198 -6.11 -2.88 -2.31
CA TYR A 198 -5.60 -2.53 -3.64
C TYR A 198 -5.88 -1.07 -4.02
N ARG A 199 -4.83 -0.35 -4.44
CA ARG A 199 -4.87 1.05 -4.88
C ARG A 199 -3.95 1.30 -6.06
N THR A 200 -4.20 2.38 -6.78
CA THR A 200 -3.25 2.90 -7.78
C THR A 200 -2.47 4.11 -7.26
N ILE A 201 -1.22 4.26 -7.69
CA ILE A 201 -0.37 5.41 -7.39
C ILE A 201 0.57 5.70 -8.57
N SER A 202 0.67 6.96 -8.99
CA SER A 202 1.57 7.32 -10.09
C SER A 202 3.03 7.12 -9.69
N PHE A 203 3.86 6.80 -10.68
CA PHE A 203 5.32 6.70 -10.59
C PHE A 203 5.93 7.95 -9.93
N SER A 204 5.51 9.13 -10.40
CA SER A 204 5.96 10.41 -9.84
C SER A 204 5.61 10.59 -8.36
N LYS A 205 4.43 10.13 -7.93
CA LYS A 205 3.95 10.29 -6.54
C LYS A 205 4.67 9.34 -5.61
N ILE A 206 4.81 8.06 -5.98
CA ILE A 206 5.52 7.11 -5.13
C ILE A 206 7.00 7.47 -5.01
N ALA A 207 7.63 7.98 -6.08
CA ALA A 207 9.02 8.45 -6.04
C ALA A 207 9.22 9.59 -5.03
N ARG A 208 8.25 10.52 -4.92
CA ARG A 208 8.29 11.57 -3.90
C ARG A 208 8.21 10.99 -2.49
N TYR A 209 7.26 10.08 -2.23
CA TYR A 209 7.08 9.52 -0.89
C TYR A 209 8.20 8.58 -0.44
N ARG A 210 8.90 7.92 -1.38
CA ARG A 210 10.06 7.06 -1.10
C ARG A 210 11.35 7.83 -0.88
N ARG A 211 11.42 9.11 -1.27
CA ARG A 211 12.65 9.93 -1.21
C ARG A 211 13.25 10.00 0.20
N ALA A 212 12.41 10.11 1.23
CA ALA A 212 12.84 10.17 2.63
C ALA A 212 13.61 8.90 3.08
N PHE A 213 13.46 7.78 2.37
CA PHE A 213 14.12 6.51 2.63
C PHE A 213 15.20 6.16 1.60
N GLY A 214 15.53 7.10 0.69
CA GLY A 214 16.54 6.91 -0.35
C GLY A 214 16.24 5.71 -1.26
N ASN A 215 14.98 5.51 -1.64
CA ASN A 215 14.53 4.39 -2.47
C ASN A 215 14.77 3.00 -1.85
N ALA A 216 14.81 2.90 -0.51
CA ALA A 216 14.76 1.62 0.16
C ALA A 216 13.53 0.80 -0.33
N ALA A 217 13.74 -0.52 -0.40
CA ALA A 217 12.74 -1.51 -0.78
C ALA A 217 13.14 -2.85 -0.19
N MET A 218 12.17 -3.74 -0.01
CA MET A 218 12.40 -5.13 0.35
C MET A 218 11.80 -6.02 -0.72
N VAL A 219 12.63 -6.93 -1.22
CA VAL A 219 12.22 -7.97 -2.16
C VAL A 219 12.11 -9.29 -1.43
N PHE A 220 11.17 -10.11 -1.87
CA PHE A 220 10.89 -11.41 -1.27
C PHE A 220 10.82 -12.47 -2.35
N SER A 221 11.43 -13.62 -2.06
CA SER A 221 11.28 -14.82 -2.87
C SER A 221 10.76 -15.94 -1.98
N GLY A 222 9.89 -16.77 -2.57
CA GLY A 222 9.50 -18.03 -1.95
C GLY A 222 10.69 -18.96 -1.71
N PRO A 223 10.48 -20.06 -0.97
CA PRO A 223 11.47 -21.13 -0.86
C PRO A 223 11.97 -21.58 -2.24
N PRO A 224 13.20 -22.12 -2.37
CA PRO A 224 13.70 -22.63 -3.64
C PRO A 224 12.70 -23.58 -4.32
N GLY A 225 12.32 -23.28 -5.57
CA GLY A 225 11.33 -24.06 -6.34
C GLY A 225 9.86 -23.73 -6.05
N ALA A 226 9.56 -22.86 -5.09
CA ALA A 226 8.20 -22.39 -4.85
C ALA A 226 7.75 -21.47 -5.99
N ARG A 227 6.56 -21.75 -6.51
CA ARG A 227 5.78 -20.78 -7.28
C ARG A 227 4.85 -20.05 -6.30
N PRO A 228 4.43 -18.81 -6.61
CA PRO A 228 3.34 -18.18 -5.87
C PRO A 228 2.16 -19.14 -5.76
N ALA A 229 1.50 -19.16 -4.60
CA ALA A 229 0.35 -20.02 -4.41
C ALA A 229 -0.72 -19.63 -5.44
N ALA A 230 -1.27 -20.61 -6.16
CA ALA A 230 -2.41 -20.36 -7.04
C ALA A 230 -3.59 -19.91 -6.17
N THR A 231 -4.17 -18.75 -6.52
CA THR A 231 -5.43 -18.26 -5.95
C THR A 231 -6.61 -18.94 -6.61
#